data_AF-A0A7V5LSA0-F1
#
_entry.id   AF-A0A7V5LSA0-F1
#
_cell.length_a   1.000
_cell.length_b   1.000
_cell.length_c   1.000
_cell.angle_alpha   90.00
_cell.angle_beta   90.00
_cell.angle_gamma   90.00
#
_symmetry.space_group_name_H-M   'P 1'
#
loop_
_entity.id
_entity.type
_entity.pdbx_description
1 polymer ?
#
loop_
_entity_poly.entity_id
_entity_poly.type
_entity_poly.pdbx_seq_one_letter_code
_entity_poly.pdbx_strand_id
1 'polypeptide(L)'
;LRLRCESNIIYYLPAEAPQEFYYRWNGQGRLELSEIGFIFEGRVQKKWSANSLSFNDWRGAFFDRQKLSFPLIIKPRQPSDRYQPLGGSGRKKLKELFRERKIPLFLRPKWPVFWSGQEIIWAPGLPVAEKVKIDHQTKEIFQIRVVKGSFLSKSERPEDSIIDG
;
A
#
# COMPACT_ATOMS: atom_id res chain seq x y z
N LEU A 1 12.53 1.37 21.47
CA LEU A 1 11.77 0.28 20.84
C LEU A 1 10.62 -0.07 21.77
N ARG A 2 9.35 0.00 21.34
CA ARG A 2 8.23 -0.52 22.15
C ARG A 2 7.65 -1.75 21.44
N LEU A 3 7.52 -2.84 22.18
CA LEU A 3 6.84 -4.04 21.69
C LEU A 3 5.37 -3.94 22.09
N ARG A 4 4.46 -4.16 21.13
CA ARG A 4 3.04 -4.27 21.42
C ARG A 4 2.53 -5.62 20.92
N CYS A 5 1.69 -6.26 21.73
CA CYS A 5 1.03 -7.51 21.37
C CYS A 5 -0.44 -7.23 21.06
N GLU A 6 -0.89 -7.60 19.86
CA GLU A 6 -2.31 -7.74 19.51
C GLU A 6 -2.43 -9.11 18.81
N SER A 7 -3.29 -10.00 19.33
CA SER A 7 -3.57 -11.31 18.73
C SER A 7 -2.34 -12.20 18.49
N ASN A 8 -1.41 -12.29 19.46
CA ASN A 8 -0.13 -13.03 19.39
C ASN A 8 0.95 -12.45 18.44
N ILE A 9 0.68 -11.33 17.78
CA ILE A 9 1.64 -10.67 16.89
C ILE A 9 2.45 -9.62 17.67
N ILE A 10 3.77 -9.69 17.58
CA ILE A 10 4.68 -8.69 18.17
C ILE A 10 5.00 -7.61 17.14
N TYR A 11 4.63 -6.37 17.46
CA TYR A 11 4.92 -5.20 16.63
C TYR A 11 6.08 -4.38 17.19
N TYR A 12 7.00 -3.98 16.31
CA TYR A 12 8.13 -3.12 16.64
C TYR A 12 7.77 -1.66 16.41
N LEU A 13 7.72 -0.86 17.48
CA LEU A 13 7.47 0.57 17.41
C LEU A 13 8.79 1.37 17.55
N PRO A 14 9.02 2.38 16.69
CA PRO A 14 9.95 3.45 17.02
C PRO A 14 9.49 4.18 18.29
N ALA A 15 10.44 4.59 19.13
CA ALA A 15 10.20 5.02 20.51
C ALA A 15 9.43 6.35 20.66
N GLU A 16 9.40 7.17 19.61
CA GLU A 16 8.75 8.49 19.58
C GLU A 16 8.00 8.69 18.25
N ALA A 17 7.06 9.64 18.23
CA ALA A 17 6.24 9.91 17.06
C ALA A 17 6.94 10.93 16.13
N PRO A 18 7.36 10.56 14.91
CA PRO A 18 7.21 11.47 13.79
C PRO A 18 5.71 11.49 13.46
N GLN A 19 5.05 12.60 13.76
CA GLN A 19 3.61 12.76 13.52
C GLN A 19 3.30 12.99 12.03
N GLU A 20 4.31 13.32 11.23
CA GLU A 20 4.17 13.62 9.82
C GLU A 20 5.37 13.06 9.06
N PHE A 21 5.11 12.27 8.03
CA PHE A 21 6.09 12.06 6.98
C PHE A 21 5.45 12.45 5.65
N TYR A 22 6.27 12.98 4.75
CA TYR A 22 5.86 13.40 3.43
C TYR A 22 7.00 13.17 2.46
N TYR A 23 6.82 12.19 1.57
CA TYR A 23 7.82 11.85 0.57
C TYR A 23 7.30 12.17 -0.83
N ARG A 24 8.17 12.73 -1.66
CA ARG A 24 7.97 12.87 -3.11
C ARG A 24 8.80 11.81 -3.81
N TRP A 25 8.17 10.86 -4.47
CA TRP A 25 8.85 9.76 -5.14
C TRP A 25 8.53 9.75 -6.63
N ASN A 26 9.56 9.80 -7.47
CA ASN A 26 9.42 9.74 -8.93
C ASN A 26 9.06 8.33 -9.45
N GLY A 27 8.90 7.35 -8.55
CA GLY A 27 8.58 5.97 -8.89
C GLY A 27 9.78 5.12 -9.32
N GLN A 28 11.01 5.66 -9.30
CA GLN A 28 12.21 4.93 -9.68
C GLN A 28 13.01 4.52 -8.44
N GLY A 29 13.66 3.36 -8.53
CA GLY A 29 14.52 2.86 -7.46
C GLY A 29 13.76 2.52 -6.19
N ARG A 30 14.42 2.68 -5.04
CA ARG A 30 13.87 2.38 -3.72
C ARG A 30 13.38 3.63 -3.01
N LEU A 31 12.27 3.50 -2.30
CA LEU A 31 11.74 4.49 -1.37
C LEU A 31 11.75 3.87 0.04
N GLU A 32 12.54 4.44 0.93
CA GLU A 32 12.60 4.02 2.34
C GLU A 32 11.81 4.99 3.20
N LEU A 33 10.84 4.46 3.94
CA LEU A 33 10.07 5.18 4.96
C LEU A 33 10.53 4.71 6.33
N SER A 34 11.64 5.29 6.79
CA SER A 34 12.35 4.87 8.01
C SER A 34 11.46 4.95 9.26
N GLU A 35 10.54 5.92 9.30
CA GLU A 35 9.61 6.19 10.39
C GLU A 35 8.66 5.02 10.71
N ILE A 36 8.43 4.19 9.71
CA ILE A 36 7.48 3.09 9.75
C ILE A 36 8.09 1.77 9.25
N GLY A 37 9.39 1.73 9.00
CA GLY A 37 10.11 0.52 8.61
C GLY A 37 9.65 -0.10 7.29
N PHE A 38 9.16 0.72 6.35
CA PHE A 38 8.84 0.27 5.00
C PHE A 38 9.95 0.58 4.01
N ILE A 39 10.18 -0.34 3.09
CA ILE A 39 10.98 -0.13 1.90
C ILE A 39 10.15 -0.56 0.71
N PHE A 40 9.92 0.36 -0.21
CA PHE A 40 9.24 0.13 -1.48
C PHE A 40 10.25 0.17 -2.62
N GLU A 41 9.93 -0.52 -3.71
CA GLU A 41 10.66 -0.44 -4.97
C GLU A 41 9.67 -0.25 -6.12
N GLY A 42 10.00 0.69 -7.01
CA GLY A 42 9.17 1.05 -8.15
C GLY A 42 9.78 0.57 -9.45
N ARG A 43 8.97 -0.05 -10.31
CA ARG A 43 9.40 -0.57 -11.61
C ARG A 43 8.35 -0.27 -12.68
N VAL A 44 8.81 0.03 -13.89
CA VAL A 44 7.94 0.11 -15.07
C VAL A 44 8.19 -1.13 -15.92
N GLN A 45 7.13 -1.78 -16.35
CA GLN A 45 7.19 -2.96 -17.21
C GLN A 45 6.13 -2.90 -18.31
N LYS A 46 6.39 -3.54 -19.45
CA LYS A 46 5.38 -3.67 -20.52
C LYS A 46 4.29 -4.66 -20.08
N LYS A 47 3.05 -4.43 -20.52
CA LYS A 47 1.92 -5.29 -20.11
C LYS A 47 2.06 -6.74 -20.57
N TRP A 48 2.57 -6.98 -21.77
CA TRP A 48 2.68 -8.33 -22.35
C TRP A 48 3.67 -9.26 -21.61
N SER A 49 4.59 -8.70 -20.82
CA SER A 49 5.51 -9.47 -19.98
C SER A 49 4.95 -9.80 -18.59
N ALA A 50 3.73 -9.33 -18.27
CA ALA A 50 3.09 -9.54 -16.98
C ALA A 50 2.11 -10.72 -17.04
N ASN A 51 2.60 -11.95 -16.94
CA ASN A 51 1.74 -13.12 -16.76
C ASN A 51 1.08 -13.08 -15.37
N SER A 52 -0.23 -13.36 -15.31
CA SER A 52 -1.04 -13.44 -14.09
C SER A 52 -0.88 -12.26 -13.11
N LEU A 53 -1.55 -11.15 -13.40
CA LEU A 53 -1.68 -10.03 -12.47
C LEU A 53 -2.73 -10.37 -11.40
N SER A 54 -2.33 -11.00 -10.29
CA SER A 54 -3.16 -11.08 -9.09
C SER A 54 -3.05 -9.78 -8.28
N PHE A 55 -4.19 -9.30 -7.78
CA PHE A 55 -4.38 -7.92 -7.31
C PHE A 55 -3.87 -7.67 -5.88
N ASN A 56 -3.23 -6.50 -5.69
CA ASN A 56 -3.32 -5.61 -4.52
C ASN A 56 -3.31 -6.27 -3.13
N ASP A 57 -2.21 -6.92 -2.81
CA ASP A 57 -1.99 -7.55 -1.52
C ASP A 57 -1.07 -6.68 -0.64
N TRP A 58 -0.46 -7.32 0.35
CA TRP A 58 0.50 -6.69 1.25
C TRP A 58 1.91 -6.60 0.65
N ARG A 59 2.17 -7.30 -0.46
CA ARG A 59 3.48 -7.39 -1.14
C ARG A 59 3.62 -6.35 -2.24
N GLY A 60 2.52 -5.79 -2.75
CA GLY A 60 2.61 -4.71 -3.73
C GLY A 60 1.30 -4.43 -4.46
N ALA A 61 1.42 -3.58 -5.46
CA ALA A 61 0.32 -3.21 -6.34
C ALA A 61 0.83 -2.87 -7.74
N PHE A 62 -0.07 -3.02 -8.71
CA PHE A 62 0.15 -2.68 -10.11
C PHE A 62 -0.83 -1.61 -10.55
N PHE A 63 -0.35 -0.70 -11.37
CA PHE A 63 -1.07 0.48 -11.83
C PHE A 63 -0.88 0.63 -13.34
N ASP A 64 -1.86 1.20 -14.02
CA ASP A 64 -1.65 1.72 -15.36
C ASP A 64 -0.71 2.93 -15.28
N ARG A 65 0.48 2.81 -15.88
CA ARG A 65 1.53 3.84 -15.81
C ARG A 65 1.06 5.17 -16.41
N GLN A 66 0.18 5.15 -17.41
CA GLN A 66 -0.29 6.35 -18.11
C GLN A 66 -1.35 7.11 -17.30
N LYS A 67 -2.01 6.45 -16.36
CA LYS A 67 -3.01 7.06 -15.47
C LYS A 67 -2.39 7.68 -14.20
N LEU A 68 -1.07 7.60 -14.05
CA LEU A 68 -0.33 8.16 -12.92
C LEU A 68 0.32 9.50 -13.25
N SER A 69 0.24 10.42 -12.29
CA SER A 69 0.95 11.70 -12.26
C SER A 69 2.07 11.62 -11.23
N PHE A 70 3.30 11.85 -11.69
CA PHE A 70 4.49 11.87 -10.85
C PHE A 70 4.90 13.30 -10.49
N PRO A 71 5.62 13.52 -9.36
CA PRO A 71 5.99 12.51 -8.37
C PRO A 71 4.79 12.01 -7.56
N LEU A 72 4.82 10.74 -7.16
CA LEU A 72 3.89 10.23 -6.19
C LEU A 72 4.18 10.86 -4.84
N ILE A 73 3.12 11.15 -4.09
CA ILE A 73 3.22 11.63 -2.72
C ILE A 73 2.90 10.49 -1.77
N ILE A 74 3.77 10.26 -0.79
CA ILE A 74 3.57 9.22 0.23
C ILE A 74 3.52 9.91 1.59
N LYS A 75 2.35 9.81 2.22
CA LYS A 75 2.07 10.43 3.52
C LYS A 75 1.04 9.60 4.29
N PRO A 76 0.89 9.81 5.62
CA PRO A 76 -0.19 9.21 6.38
C PRO A 76 -1.57 9.64 5.90
N ARG A 77 -2.60 8.87 6.26
CA ARG A 77 -4.00 9.24 6.00
C ARG A 77 -4.42 10.48 6.80
N GLN A 78 -5.29 11.29 6.23
CA GLN A 78 -6.10 12.27 6.92
C GLN A 78 -7.50 11.72 7.23
N PRO A 79 -8.21 12.21 8.26
CA PRO A 79 -9.51 11.69 8.65
C PRO A 79 -10.58 11.70 7.55
N SER A 80 -10.51 12.67 6.64
CA SER A 80 -11.45 12.85 5.54
C SER A 80 -11.11 12.07 4.27
N ASP A 81 -9.97 11.37 4.23
CA ASP A 81 -9.47 10.73 3.01
C ASP A 81 -10.40 9.65 2.48
N ARG A 82 -10.67 9.70 1.17
CA ARG A 82 -11.52 8.74 0.46
C ARG A 82 -11.01 8.46 -0.95
N TYR A 83 -11.19 7.22 -1.40
CA TYR A 83 -11.02 6.84 -2.81
C TYR A 83 -11.98 5.73 -3.19
N GLN A 84 -12.14 5.50 -4.48
CA GLN A 84 -12.90 4.37 -5.00
C GLN A 84 -11.96 3.17 -5.15
N PRO A 85 -12.07 2.13 -4.31
CA PRO A 85 -11.28 0.92 -4.48
C PRO A 85 -11.74 0.15 -5.73
N LEU A 86 -10.79 -0.51 -6.38
CA LEU A 86 -11.04 -1.36 -7.55
C LEU A 86 -12.13 -2.40 -7.24
N GLY A 87 -13.13 -2.48 -8.11
CA GLY A 87 -14.25 -3.43 -7.97
C GLY A 87 -15.26 -3.05 -6.87
N GLY A 88 -15.10 -1.91 -6.21
CA GLY A 88 -16.05 -1.38 -5.23
C GLY A 88 -17.05 -0.39 -5.83
N SER A 89 -18.23 -0.29 -5.21
CA SER A 89 -19.22 0.73 -5.54
C SER A 89 -18.85 2.08 -4.91
N GLY A 90 -18.35 3.01 -5.74
CA GLY A 90 -18.12 4.40 -5.36
C GLY A 90 -16.96 4.64 -4.37
N ARG A 91 -16.82 5.89 -3.91
CA ARG A 91 -15.75 6.31 -2.99
C ARG A 91 -16.04 5.85 -1.56
N LYS A 92 -15.09 5.15 -0.94
CA LYS A 92 -15.11 4.74 0.47
C LYS A 92 -14.10 5.53 1.30
N LYS A 93 -14.35 5.70 2.60
CA LYS A 93 -13.38 6.32 3.52
C LYS A 93 -12.20 5.38 3.78
N LEU A 94 -10.98 5.90 3.87
CA LEU A 94 -9.80 5.10 4.26
C LEU A 94 -9.99 4.41 5.61
N LYS A 95 -10.66 5.08 6.56
CA LYS A 95 -10.99 4.50 7.86
C LYS A 95 -11.80 3.21 7.74
N GLU A 96 -12.76 3.16 6.83
CA GLU A 96 -13.62 1.99 6.59
C GLU A 96 -12.82 0.87 5.93
N LEU A 97 -12.01 1.19 4.92
CA LEU A 97 -11.15 0.24 4.23
C LEU A 97 -10.10 -0.39 5.15
N PHE A 98 -9.45 0.41 6.01
CA PHE A 98 -8.52 -0.09 7.02
C PHE A 98 -9.18 -1.02 8.03
N ARG A 99 -10.46 -0.78 8.36
CA ARG A 99 -11.24 -1.67 9.21
C ARG A 99 -11.58 -2.98 8.49
N GLU A 100 -12.09 -2.89 7.25
CA GLU A 100 -12.45 -4.05 6.41
C GLU A 100 -11.24 -4.98 6.20
N ARG A 101 -10.05 -4.40 5.97
CA ARG A 101 -8.79 -5.14 5.77
C ARG A 101 -8.02 -5.46 7.06
N LYS A 102 -8.66 -5.26 8.22
CA LYS A 102 -8.12 -5.57 9.56
C LYS A 102 -6.72 -4.97 9.81
N ILE A 103 -6.44 -3.79 9.26
CA ILE A 103 -5.20 -3.07 9.55
C ILE A 103 -5.23 -2.66 11.03
N PRO A 104 -4.22 -2.99 11.86
CA PRO A 104 -4.26 -2.73 13.29
C PRO A 104 -4.41 -1.24 13.65
N LEU A 105 -5.22 -0.94 14.65
CA LEU A 105 -5.65 0.43 14.97
C LEU A 105 -4.48 1.38 15.23
N PHE A 106 -3.45 0.90 15.92
CA PHE A 106 -2.28 1.71 16.30
C PHE A 106 -1.34 2.00 15.11
N LEU A 107 -1.47 1.28 14.00
CA LEU A 107 -0.70 1.49 12.78
C LEU A 107 -1.39 2.44 11.81
N ARG A 108 -2.72 2.49 11.83
CA ARG A 108 -3.54 3.35 10.95
C ARG A 108 -3.13 4.82 10.91
N PRO A 109 -2.65 5.46 12.00
CA PRO A 109 -2.22 6.86 11.96
C PRO A 109 -0.91 7.09 11.19
N LYS A 110 -0.06 6.06 11.05
CA LYS A 110 1.21 6.14 10.34
C LYS A 110 1.23 5.33 9.04
N TRP A 111 0.10 4.70 8.69
CA TRP A 111 0.02 3.83 7.52
C TRP A 111 0.33 4.61 6.23
N PRO A 112 1.22 4.13 5.36
CA PRO A 112 1.61 4.86 4.17
C PRO A 112 0.48 4.83 3.15
N VAL A 113 0.10 6.01 2.67
CA VAL A 113 -0.88 6.21 1.61
C VAL A 113 -0.20 6.85 0.41
N PHE A 114 -0.36 6.25 -0.76
CA PHE A 114 0.21 6.70 -2.01
C PHE A 114 -0.81 7.57 -2.75
N TRP A 115 -0.34 8.73 -3.21
CA TRP A 115 -1.11 9.71 -3.95
C TRP A 115 -0.45 9.99 -5.30
N SER A 116 -1.29 10.15 -6.32
CA SER A 116 -0.92 10.65 -7.64
C SER A 116 -1.63 11.98 -7.84
N GLY A 117 -0.90 13.08 -7.78
CA GLY A 117 -1.50 14.41 -7.70
C GLY A 117 -2.39 14.53 -6.46
N GLN A 118 -3.69 14.77 -6.67
CA GLN A 118 -4.70 14.92 -5.60
C GLN A 118 -5.52 13.65 -5.32
N GLU A 119 -5.21 12.53 -5.99
CA GLU A 119 -5.97 11.29 -5.84
C GLU A 119 -5.16 10.23 -5.10
N ILE A 120 -5.79 9.58 -4.13
CA ILE A 120 -5.24 8.38 -3.48
C ILE A 120 -5.30 7.24 -4.48
N ILE A 121 -4.17 6.60 -4.72
CA ILE A 121 -4.06 5.49 -5.66
C ILE A 121 -3.96 4.14 -4.96
N TRP A 122 -3.40 4.09 -3.75
CA TRP A 122 -3.18 2.84 -3.03
C TRP A 122 -2.70 3.06 -1.59
N ALA A 123 -2.90 2.05 -0.76
CA ALA A 123 -2.18 1.86 0.49
C ALA A 123 -1.94 0.35 0.67
N PRO A 124 -0.80 -0.09 1.26
CA PRO A 124 -0.52 -1.51 1.42
C PRO A 124 -1.67 -2.27 2.10
N GLY A 125 -1.99 -3.47 1.60
CA GLY A 125 -3.11 -4.29 2.09
C GLY A 125 -4.50 -3.85 1.64
N LEU A 126 -4.61 -2.74 0.88
CA LEU A 126 -5.87 -2.30 0.26
C LEU A 126 -5.88 -2.49 -1.26
N PRO A 127 -7.07 -2.59 -1.89
CA PRO A 127 -7.20 -2.49 -3.34
C PRO A 127 -6.66 -1.17 -3.89
N VAL A 128 -6.07 -1.19 -5.09
CA VAL A 128 -5.75 0.04 -5.85
C VAL A 128 -7.02 0.82 -6.17
N ALA A 129 -6.86 2.10 -6.46
CA ALA A 129 -7.96 2.92 -6.90
C ALA A 129 -8.43 2.54 -8.31
N GLU A 130 -9.75 2.55 -8.51
CA GLU A 130 -10.40 2.25 -9.79
C GLU A 130 -9.85 3.12 -10.94
N LYS A 131 -9.54 4.39 -10.65
CA LYS A 131 -9.03 5.37 -11.64
C LYS A 131 -7.68 5.00 -12.25
N VAL A 132 -6.88 4.18 -11.58
CA VAL A 132 -5.51 3.82 -12.02
C VAL A 132 -5.39 2.33 -12.33
N LYS A 133 -6.52 1.66 -12.49
CA LYS A 133 -6.57 0.23 -12.80
C LYS A 133 -5.90 -0.07 -14.14
N ILE A 134 -5.35 -1.27 -14.21
CA ILE A 134 -4.92 -1.88 -15.46
C ILE A 134 -6.17 -2.38 -16.19
N ASP A 135 -6.29 -2.04 -17.46
CA ASP A 135 -7.35 -2.52 -18.35
C ASP A 135 -6.76 -2.94 -19.70
N HIS A 136 -7.63 -3.25 -20.67
CA HIS A 136 -7.23 -3.67 -22.02
C HIS A 136 -6.38 -2.63 -22.76
N GLN A 137 -6.53 -1.33 -22.45
CA GLN A 137 -5.83 -0.22 -23.11
C GLN A 137 -4.46 0.07 -22.49
N THR A 138 -4.21 -0.39 -21.26
CA THR A 138 -2.92 -0.23 -20.59
C THR A 138 -1.77 -0.78 -21.42
N LYS A 139 -0.79 0.07 -21.75
CA LYS A 139 0.42 -0.32 -22.49
C LYS A 139 1.59 -0.65 -21.56
N GLU A 140 1.72 0.15 -20.51
CA GLU A 140 2.79 0.07 -19.52
C GLU A 140 2.20 -0.03 -18.12
N ILE A 141 2.80 -0.88 -17.32
CA ILE A 141 2.43 -1.12 -15.94
C ILE A 141 3.48 -0.48 -15.06
N PHE A 142 3.03 0.32 -14.09
CA PHE A 142 3.85 0.70 -12.95
C PHE A 142 3.61 -0.29 -11.81
N GLN A 143 4.66 -0.89 -11.29
CA GLN A 143 4.62 -1.78 -10.13
C GLN A 143 5.24 -1.07 -8.93
N ILE A 144 4.55 -1.13 -7.79
CA ILE A 144 5.14 -0.86 -6.49
C ILE A 144 5.25 -2.19 -5.75
N ARG A 145 6.47 -2.57 -5.36
CA ARG A 145 6.75 -3.76 -4.56
C ARG A 145 7.15 -3.35 -3.14
N VAL A 146 6.63 -4.05 -2.15
CA VAL A 146 7.06 -3.96 -0.75
C VAL A 146 8.27 -4.88 -0.57
N VAL A 147 9.46 -4.30 -0.43
CA VAL A 147 10.71 -5.04 -0.19
C VAL A 147 10.82 -5.41 1.29
N LYS A 148 10.41 -4.49 2.17
CA LYS A 148 10.36 -4.66 3.62
C LYS A 148 9.13 -3.90 4.15
N GLY A 149 8.42 -4.48 5.10
CA GLY A 149 7.34 -3.83 5.83
C GLY A 149 7.40 -4.22 7.29
N SER A 150 7.04 -3.33 8.20
CA SER A 150 7.20 -3.51 9.65
C SER A 150 6.25 -4.53 10.29
N PHE A 151 5.52 -5.34 9.51
CA PHE A 151 4.35 -6.08 9.99
C PHE A 151 4.35 -7.59 9.79
N LEU A 152 5.47 -8.23 9.46
CA LEU A 152 5.47 -9.67 9.28
C LEU A 152 6.60 -10.31 10.07
N SER A 153 6.23 -10.95 11.19
CA SER A 153 6.81 -12.28 11.44
C SER A 153 6.46 -13.13 10.21
N LYS A 154 7.42 -13.93 9.72
CA LYS A 154 7.25 -14.70 8.46
C LYS A 154 6.03 -15.63 8.47
N SER A 155 5.46 -15.93 9.64
CA SER A 155 4.41 -16.93 9.89
C SER A 155 2.98 -16.39 9.83
N GLU A 156 2.75 -15.09 9.64
CA GLU A 156 1.41 -14.48 9.83
C GLU A 156 0.90 -13.73 8.60
N ARG A 157 1.37 -14.09 7.39
CA ARG A 157 0.71 -13.61 6.17
C ARG A 157 -0.69 -14.27 6.11
N PRO A 158 -1.78 -13.51 5.87
CA PRO A 158 -3.15 -14.05 5.83
C PRO A 158 -3.41 -15.15 4.79
N GLU A 159 -2.45 -15.39 3.92
CA GLU A 159 -2.48 -16.34 2.80
C GLU A 159 -1.62 -17.58 3.09
N ASP A 160 -0.75 -17.51 4.09
CA ASP A 160 0.01 -18.67 4.60
C ASP A 160 -0.85 -19.51 5.59
N SER A 161 -2.11 -19.10 5.85
CA SER A 161 -3.11 -19.83 6.66
C SER A 161 -4.21 -20.52 5.83
N ILE A 162 -4.05 -20.63 4.50
CA ILE A 162 -4.98 -21.36 3.61
C ILE A 162 -4.41 -22.73 3.15
N ILE A 163 -3.29 -23.19 3.69
CA ILE A 163 -2.81 -24.57 3.48
C ILE A 163 -2.94 -25.35 4.79
N ASP A 164 -4.18 -25.66 5.16
CA ASP A 164 -4.53 -26.88 5.89
C ASP A 164 -6.05 -27.05 5.81
N GLY A 165 -6.48 -28.08 5.06
CA GLY A 165 -7.87 -28.40 4.74
C GLY A 165 -7.98 -29.17 3.44
#